data_AF-A0A2A2PKR8-F1
#
_entry.id   AF-A0A2A2PKR8-F1
#
_cell.length_a   1.000
_cell.length_b   1.000
_cell.length_c   1.000
_cell.angle_alpha   90.00
_cell.angle_beta   90.00
_cell.angle_gamma   90.00
#
_symmetry.space_group_name_H-M   'P 1'
#
loop_
_entity.id
_entity.type
_entity.pdbx_description
1 polymer ?
#
loop_
_entity_poly.entity_id
_entity_poly.type
_entity_poly.pdbx_seq_one_letter_code
_entity_poly.pdbx_strand_id
1 'polypeptide(L)'
;MDLYNLNLSKSAQFYKIKKKISKAKINEIFKKVSEDRVGHPLFKITKEELSATTEQVTCSAIAFKELSEPPFLLGTLIEEEKYCFVLIVEYNDCVAITKRNVQFVEKALDEYLEEFDYERFTNFQGRNSPEYEKVTMNNMAISNAVIRSRSYEAFKLNGLLASNSSSRSIPQNFRIRVQGDTITLTPNSSRVTFRDKKTGIEEFSNWVIFTIEEINNLANASKFISEFAAPITLSEILKKKIDPTAIFINLDELDEIIRGGDGGSKLRITDGSTERDCTPEEISRLFNLFKYSISVNKAKQLQLKGTELPAKLTLNKKQATFHSGICDKISIEIKGEPPISLSKYINNTKPISIMFNSPEYAYFGRSCFQDKRLIPSLTSILSIFDEKYDFTGVNSEKEKQHKKGVKPFPDHISEFPVASLFRKIEDNYCKVPGITICDDMNDEWADHIYLEPDSNPPAITFIHAKFTRKDSHGASSFHEVVAQGLKNIGRVFSTLEDFKEKHDRDWNKNYENTKISRVRGGKVWNDLEKALTKIFENQNSTRKIVLATPFISKSQLETIFLNLSLKGKCKPHHTQLIWLINTFISACKDLGVQPHILCKP
;
A
#
# COMPACT_ATOMS: atom_id res chain seq x y z
N MET A 1 -40.67 3.61 -20.59
CA MET A 1 -39.33 3.00 -20.58
C MET A 1 -39.45 1.69 -19.83
N ASP A 2 -38.83 0.63 -20.32
CA ASP A 2 -38.85 -0.69 -19.69
C ASP A 2 -37.42 -1.26 -19.60
N LEU A 3 -37.33 -2.51 -19.13
CA LEU A 3 -36.05 -3.21 -18.99
C LEU A 3 -35.33 -3.43 -20.33
N TYR A 4 -36.07 -3.60 -21.43
CA TYR A 4 -35.51 -3.89 -22.76
C TYR A 4 -34.92 -2.64 -23.42
N ASN A 5 -35.25 -1.44 -22.92
CA ASN A 5 -34.60 -0.20 -23.34
C ASN A 5 -33.20 0.01 -22.72
N LEU A 6 -32.72 -0.88 -21.85
CA LEU A 6 -31.42 -0.76 -21.23
C LEU A 6 -30.28 -1.03 -22.22
N ASN A 7 -29.24 -0.21 -22.16
CA ASN A 7 -28.00 -0.38 -22.91
C ASN A 7 -26.80 -0.36 -21.95
N LEU A 8 -26.35 -1.56 -21.56
CA LEU A 8 -25.48 -1.81 -20.42
C LEU A 8 -24.06 -2.16 -20.87
N SER A 9 -23.07 -1.63 -20.17
CA SER A 9 -21.71 -2.20 -20.23
C SER A 9 -21.67 -3.52 -19.46
N LYS A 10 -20.99 -4.54 -19.99
CA LYS A 10 -20.74 -5.83 -19.33
C LYS A 10 -19.82 -5.67 -18.11
N SER A 11 -20.37 -5.18 -16.99
CA SER A 11 -19.67 -4.95 -15.72
C SER A 11 -20.60 -5.16 -14.54
N ALA A 12 -20.24 -6.08 -13.65
CA ALA A 12 -21.05 -6.44 -12.49
C ALA A 12 -20.18 -6.97 -11.33
N GLN A 13 -20.73 -6.89 -10.11
CA GLN A 13 -20.19 -7.57 -8.93
C GLN A 13 -20.94 -8.89 -8.71
N PHE A 14 -20.21 -9.96 -8.44
CA PHE A 14 -20.73 -11.32 -8.35
C PHE A 14 -20.66 -11.84 -6.92
N TYR A 15 -21.74 -12.47 -6.46
CA TYR A 15 -21.83 -13.04 -5.11
C TYR A 15 -22.56 -14.38 -5.15
N LYS A 16 -22.31 -15.22 -4.14
CA LYS A 16 -23.11 -16.42 -3.85
C LYS A 16 -24.34 -16.03 -3.02
N ILE A 17 -25.46 -16.70 -3.24
CA ILE A 17 -26.69 -16.55 -2.48
C ILE A 17 -26.65 -17.54 -1.32
N LYS A 18 -26.48 -17.05 -0.08
CA LYS A 18 -26.53 -17.90 1.14
C LYS A 18 -27.93 -18.04 1.72
N LYS A 19 -28.82 -17.09 1.41
CA LYS A 19 -30.24 -17.11 1.80
C LYS A 19 -31.06 -16.59 0.64
N LYS A 20 -32.19 -17.24 0.37
CA LYS A 20 -33.12 -16.83 -0.68
C LYS A 20 -33.53 -15.37 -0.48
N ILE A 21 -33.33 -14.54 -1.50
CA ILE A 21 -33.72 -13.14 -1.48
C ILE A 21 -35.21 -13.06 -1.84
N SER A 22 -36.06 -12.54 -0.96
CA SER A 22 -37.50 -12.46 -1.20
C SER A 22 -37.89 -11.25 -2.05
N LYS A 23 -39.04 -11.30 -2.72
CA LYS A 23 -39.64 -10.16 -3.44
C LYS A 23 -39.85 -8.96 -2.49
N ALA A 24 -40.23 -9.21 -1.25
CA ALA A 24 -40.38 -8.18 -0.21
C ALA A 24 -39.04 -7.49 0.09
N LYS A 25 -37.94 -8.26 0.22
CA LYS A 25 -36.61 -7.69 0.51
C LYS A 25 -36.09 -6.83 -0.63
N ILE A 26 -36.26 -7.26 -1.89
CA ILE A 26 -35.89 -6.44 -3.04
C ILE A 26 -36.70 -5.13 -3.04
N ASN A 27 -38.01 -5.19 -2.77
CA ASN A 27 -38.85 -4.00 -2.70
C ASN A 27 -38.42 -3.03 -1.59
N GLU A 28 -38.02 -3.54 -0.42
CA GLU A 28 -37.46 -2.76 0.68
C GLU A 28 -36.18 -2.03 0.23
N ILE A 29 -35.26 -2.74 -0.44
CA ILE A 29 -34.01 -2.17 -0.96
C ILE A 29 -34.32 -1.08 -2.00
N PHE A 30 -35.18 -1.38 -2.97
CA PHE A 30 -35.57 -0.42 -4.00
C PHE A 30 -36.24 0.83 -3.43
N LYS A 31 -37.04 0.68 -2.38
CA LYS A 31 -37.61 1.82 -1.67
C LYS A 31 -36.51 2.68 -1.03
N LYS A 32 -35.54 2.05 -0.37
CA LYS A 32 -34.44 2.73 0.32
C LYS A 32 -33.48 3.45 -0.64
N VAL A 33 -33.05 2.79 -1.71
CA VAL A 33 -32.09 3.39 -2.66
C VAL A 33 -32.71 4.51 -3.52
N SER A 34 -34.04 4.62 -3.53
CA SER A 34 -34.76 5.63 -4.30
C SER A 34 -35.61 6.53 -3.40
N GLU A 35 -35.14 6.78 -2.18
CA GLU A 35 -35.79 7.63 -1.17
C GLU A 35 -35.87 9.08 -1.65
N ASP A 36 -34.77 9.63 -2.15
CA ASP A 36 -34.64 11.00 -2.65
C ASP A 36 -35.06 11.19 -4.11
N ARG A 37 -35.76 10.19 -4.67
CA ARG A 37 -36.13 10.23 -6.09
C ARG A 37 -37.11 11.36 -6.40
N VAL A 38 -36.99 11.93 -7.59
CA VAL A 38 -37.93 12.91 -8.12
C VAL A 38 -39.00 12.20 -8.93
N GLY A 39 -40.25 12.32 -8.46
CA GLY A 39 -41.42 11.75 -9.11
C GLY A 39 -41.48 10.22 -9.03
N HIS A 40 -42.09 9.60 -10.03
CA HIS A 40 -42.21 8.15 -10.12
C HIS A 40 -40.94 7.53 -10.70
N PRO A 41 -40.57 6.29 -10.29
CA PRO A 41 -39.53 5.53 -10.98
C PRO A 41 -39.81 5.45 -12.49
N LEU A 42 -38.76 5.57 -13.30
CA LEU A 42 -38.83 5.44 -14.76
C LEU A 42 -39.33 4.04 -15.15
N PHE A 43 -38.85 3.03 -14.41
CA PHE A 43 -39.44 1.70 -14.36
C PHE A 43 -39.00 1.00 -13.08
N LYS A 44 -39.74 -0.04 -12.70
CA LYS A 44 -39.42 -0.93 -11.60
C LYS A 44 -39.95 -2.32 -11.89
N ILE A 45 -39.07 -3.31 -11.90
CA ILE A 45 -39.40 -4.73 -12.01
C ILE A 45 -38.87 -5.48 -10.79
N THR A 46 -39.54 -6.54 -10.36
CA THR A 46 -39.11 -7.26 -9.16
C THR A 46 -39.34 -8.75 -9.31
N LYS A 47 -38.24 -9.50 -9.35
CA LYS A 47 -38.20 -10.95 -9.53
C LYS A 47 -38.96 -11.40 -10.79
N GLU A 48 -38.71 -10.72 -11.91
CA GLU A 48 -39.24 -11.13 -13.21
C GLU A 48 -38.30 -12.16 -13.85
N GLU A 49 -38.86 -13.22 -14.42
CA GLU A 49 -38.10 -14.22 -15.15
C GLU A 49 -37.83 -13.72 -16.58
N LEU A 50 -36.58 -13.79 -17.00
CA LEU A 50 -36.16 -13.51 -18.36
C LEU A 50 -35.57 -14.76 -18.96
N SER A 51 -36.03 -15.09 -20.17
CA SER A 51 -35.40 -16.13 -20.96
C SER A 51 -34.15 -15.54 -21.60
N ALA A 52 -32.98 -15.93 -21.12
CA ALA A 52 -31.75 -15.74 -21.87
C ALA A 52 -31.68 -16.82 -22.97
N THR A 53 -30.80 -16.69 -23.96
CA THR A 53 -30.80 -17.61 -25.12
C THR A 53 -30.50 -19.07 -24.75
N THR A 54 -29.88 -19.31 -23.60
CA THR A 54 -29.50 -20.65 -23.12
C THR A 54 -30.24 -21.08 -21.86
N GLU A 55 -30.56 -20.17 -20.93
CA GLU A 55 -31.19 -20.47 -19.63
C GLU A 55 -32.07 -19.33 -19.10
N GLN A 56 -32.86 -19.59 -18.06
CA GLN A 56 -33.69 -18.58 -17.40
C GLN A 56 -32.93 -17.89 -16.25
N VAL A 57 -33.05 -16.56 -16.18
CA VAL A 57 -32.54 -15.75 -15.08
C VAL A 57 -33.68 -15.02 -14.39
N THR A 58 -33.52 -14.72 -13.10
CA THR A 58 -34.45 -13.85 -12.38
C THR A 58 -33.87 -12.46 -12.24
N CYS A 59 -34.56 -11.45 -12.77
CA CYS A 59 -34.12 -10.07 -12.73
C CYS A 59 -34.98 -9.19 -11.84
N SER A 60 -34.31 -8.27 -11.16
CA SER A 60 -34.93 -7.15 -10.47
C SER A 60 -34.19 -5.88 -10.81
N ALA A 61 -34.92 -4.83 -11.20
CA ALA A 61 -34.31 -3.57 -11.58
C ALA A 61 -35.20 -2.38 -11.26
N ILE A 62 -34.57 -1.24 -11.00
CA ILE A 62 -35.22 0.04 -10.82
C ILE A 62 -34.38 1.14 -11.46
N ALA A 63 -35.03 2.04 -12.17
CA ALA A 63 -34.43 3.29 -12.65
C ALA A 63 -35.25 4.47 -12.18
N PHE A 64 -34.60 5.54 -11.75
CA PHE A 64 -35.24 6.73 -11.20
C PHE A 64 -34.37 7.97 -11.40
N LYS A 65 -34.97 9.14 -11.19
CA LYS A 65 -34.31 10.43 -11.26
C LYS A 65 -34.05 10.97 -9.86
N GLU A 66 -32.98 11.74 -9.70
CA GLU A 66 -32.63 12.44 -8.46
C GLU A 66 -32.09 13.83 -8.82
N LEU A 67 -32.40 14.84 -7.99
CA LEU A 67 -31.84 16.19 -8.14
C LEU A 67 -30.76 16.40 -7.08
N SER A 68 -29.62 16.89 -7.51
CA SER A 68 -28.53 17.21 -6.59
C SER A 68 -27.70 18.34 -7.16
N GLU A 69 -27.12 19.19 -6.31
CA GLU A 69 -26.12 20.16 -6.75
C GLU A 69 -24.97 19.46 -7.50
N PRO A 70 -24.50 19.98 -8.65
CA PRO A 70 -23.33 19.45 -9.33
C PRO A 70 -22.14 19.36 -8.37
N PRO A 71 -21.35 18.27 -8.40
CA PRO A 71 -20.30 18.03 -7.40
C PRO A 71 -19.14 19.04 -7.42
N PHE A 72 -19.07 19.90 -8.44
CA PHE A 72 -18.07 20.98 -8.56
C PHE A 72 -18.61 22.34 -8.13
N LEU A 73 -19.87 22.42 -7.67
CA LEU A 73 -20.50 23.61 -7.10
C LEU A 73 -20.79 23.39 -5.61
N LEU A 74 -20.80 24.47 -4.83
CA LEU A 74 -21.08 24.43 -3.41
C LEU A 74 -22.00 25.59 -3.02
N GLY A 75 -23.16 25.26 -2.45
CA GLY A 75 -24.07 26.24 -1.84
C GLY A 75 -24.82 27.11 -2.86
N THR A 76 -24.94 26.63 -4.09
CA THR A 76 -25.70 27.25 -5.18
C THR A 76 -27.11 26.68 -5.27
N LEU A 77 -28.00 27.38 -5.98
CA LEU A 77 -29.35 26.89 -6.31
C LEU A 77 -29.37 26.05 -7.59
N ILE A 78 -28.21 25.72 -8.16
CA ILE A 78 -28.13 24.98 -9.41
C ILE A 78 -28.30 23.49 -9.09
N GLU A 79 -29.31 22.87 -9.70
CA GLU A 79 -29.57 21.43 -9.56
C GLU A 79 -29.19 20.68 -10.86
N GLU A 80 -28.48 19.58 -10.71
CA GLU A 80 -28.22 18.58 -11.76
C GLU A 80 -29.22 17.43 -11.63
N GLU A 81 -29.92 17.12 -12.73
CA GLU A 81 -30.74 15.91 -12.83
C GLU A 81 -29.83 14.69 -13.07
N LYS A 82 -29.74 13.81 -12.08
CA LYS A 82 -29.01 12.54 -12.16
C LYS A 82 -29.97 11.39 -12.39
N TYR A 83 -29.57 10.49 -13.28
CA TYR A 83 -30.27 9.24 -13.54
C TYR A 83 -29.59 8.10 -12.78
N CYS A 84 -30.38 7.43 -11.95
CA CYS A 84 -29.93 6.38 -11.05
C CYS A 84 -30.51 5.03 -11.51
N PHE A 85 -29.73 3.96 -11.38
CA PHE A 85 -30.13 2.63 -11.83
C PHE A 85 -29.50 1.53 -10.99
N VAL A 86 -30.28 0.48 -10.73
CA VAL A 86 -29.84 -0.79 -10.13
C VAL A 86 -30.44 -1.95 -10.91
N LEU A 87 -29.62 -2.95 -11.21
CA LEU A 87 -30.03 -4.25 -11.74
C LEU A 87 -29.36 -5.37 -10.96
N ILE A 88 -30.20 -6.32 -10.57
CA ILE A 88 -29.85 -7.53 -9.83
C ILE A 88 -30.30 -8.70 -10.71
N VAL A 89 -29.34 -9.52 -11.13
CA VAL A 89 -29.58 -10.73 -11.94
C VAL A 89 -29.23 -11.94 -11.09
N GLU A 90 -30.21 -12.78 -10.81
CA GLU A 90 -30.05 -14.02 -10.05
C GLU A 90 -30.03 -15.20 -11.03
N TYR A 91 -29.04 -16.07 -10.85
CA TYR A 91 -28.82 -17.24 -11.68
C TYR A 91 -28.20 -18.36 -10.83
N ASN A 92 -28.88 -19.51 -10.75
CA ASN A 92 -28.56 -20.58 -9.79
C ASN A 92 -28.42 -20.01 -8.36
N ASP A 93 -27.39 -20.44 -7.61
CA ASP A 93 -27.08 -19.94 -6.28
C ASP A 93 -26.20 -18.68 -6.31
N CYS A 94 -26.26 -17.90 -7.38
CA CYS A 94 -25.40 -16.73 -7.60
C CYS A 94 -26.21 -15.49 -7.99
N VAL A 95 -25.64 -14.32 -7.74
CA VAL A 95 -26.22 -13.03 -8.12
C VAL A 95 -25.16 -12.11 -8.69
N ALA A 96 -25.53 -11.40 -9.76
CA ALA A 96 -24.77 -10.31 -10.34
C ALA A 96 -25.48 -8.98 -10.08
N ILE A 97 -24.74 -8.00 -9.57
CA ILE A 97 -25.26 -6.66 -9.23
C ILE A 97 -24.54 -5.64 -10.10
N THR A 98 -25.30 -4.84 -10.84
CA THR A 98 -24.81 -3.69 -11.59
C THR A 98 -25.62 -2.46 -11.23
N LYS A 99 -24.96 -1.30 -11.14
CA LYS A 99 -25.59 -0.06 -10.65
C LYS A 99 -24.89 1.17 -11.18
N ARG A 100 -25.61 2.29 -11.22
CA ARG A 100 -25.11 3.61 -11.62
C ARG A 100 -25.73 4.69 -10.73
N ASN A 101 -24.88 5.58 -10.22
CA ASN A 101 -25.28 6.67 -9.31
C ASN A 101 -26.04 6.19 -8.07
N VAL A 102 -25.84 4.93 -7.68
CA VAL A 102 -26.44 4.32 -6.49
C VAL A 102 -25.33 3.59 -5.73
N GLN A 103 -25.33 3.75 -4.41
CA GLN A 103 -24.39 3.06 -3.52
C GLN A 103 -25.11 2.01 -2.65
N PHE A 104 -24.34 1.13 -1.99
CA PHE A 104 -24.81 0.20 -0.93
C PHE A 104 -25.83 -0.90 -1.22
N VAL A 105 -26.16 -1.17 -2.48
CA VAL A 105 -27.05 -2.29 -2.85
C VAL A 105 -26.57 -3.62 -2.25
N GLU A 106 -25.27 -3.90 -2.33
CA GLU A 106 -24.66 -5.14 -1.84
C GLU A 106 -24.66 -5.18 -0.31
N LYS A 107 -24.40 -4.04 0.37
CA LYS A 107 -24.44 -3.95 1.83
C LYS A 107 -25.85 -4.21 2.37
N ALA A 108 -26.89 -3.75 1.68
CA ALA A 108 -28.28 -4.03 2.06
C ALA A 108 -28.66 -5.52 1.92
N LEU A 109 -27.85 -6.28 1.17
CA LEU A 109 -27.97 -7.72 0.96
C LEU A 109 -26.92 -8.53 1.72
N ASP A 110 -26.12 -7.92 2.60
CA ASP A 110 -24.99 -8.60 3.27
C ASP A 110 -25.42 -9.86 4.03
N GLU A 111 -26.62 -9.88 4.61
CA GLU A 111 -27.19 -11.07 5.29
C GLU A 111 -27.67 -12.19 4.35
N TYR A 112 -27.73 -11.92 3.05
CA TYR A 112 -28.21 -12.82 2.00
C TYR A 112 -27.09 -13.28 1.06
N LEU A 113 -25.97 -12.55 1.04
CA LEU A 113 -24.86 -12.81 0.14
C LEU A 113 -23.64 -13.39 0.85
N GLU A 114 -22.89 -14.21 0.14
CA GLU A 114 -21.54 -14.63 0.49
C GLU A 114 -20.60 -14.27 -0.66
N GLU A 115 -19.42 -13.77 -0.34
CA GLU A 115 -18.41 -13.43 -1.35
C GLU A 115 -17.77 -14.69 -1.93
N PHE A 116 -17.30 -14.59 -3.17
CA PHE A 116 -16.47 -15.63 -3.76
C PHE A 116 -15.04 -15.55 -3.22
N ASP A 117 -14.35 -16.69 -3.20
CA ASP A 117 -12.95 -16.75 -2.82
C ASP A 117 -12.08 -15.97 -3.82
N TYR A 118 -11.09 -15.23 -3.30
CA TYR A 118 -10.17 -14.41 -4.09
C TYR A 118 -9.54 -15.17 -5.27
N GLU A 119 -9.18 -16.44 -5.06
CA GLU A 119 -8.55 -17.30 -6.07
C GLU A 119 -9.39 -17.47 -7.34
N ARG A 120 -10.72 -17.48 -7.22
CA ARG A 120 -11.62 -17.70 -8.36
C ARG A 120 -11.51 -16.59 -9.40
N PHE A 121 -11.31 -15.36 -8.95
CA PHE A 121 -11.11 -14.23 -9.85
C PHE A 121 -9.68 -14.16 -10.36
N THR A 122 -8.65 -14.42 -9.55
CA THR A 122 -7.27 -14.39 -10.04
C THR A 122 -7.00 -15.45 -11.08
N ASN A 123 -7.66 -16.59 -10.96
CA ASN A 123 -7.57 -17.68 -11.90
C ASN A 123 -8.58 -17.59 -13.04
N PHE A 124 -9.45 -16.58 -13.09
CA PHE A 124 -10.46 -16.46 -14.14
C PHE A 124 -9.82 -16.58 -15.53
N GLN A 125 -10.35 -17.48 -16.37
CA GLN A 125 -9.82 -17.78 -17.71
C GLN A 125 -8.37 -18.32 -17.76
N GLY A 126 -7.79 -18.75 -16.64
CA GLY A 126 -6.38 -19.17 -16.54
C GLY A 126 -5.97 -20.29 -17.50
N ARG A 127 -6.88 -21.22 -17.82
CA ARG A 127 -6.64 -22.32 -18.80
C ARG A 127 -6.41 -21.83 -20.23
N ASN A 128 -6.91 -20.64 -20.56
CA ASN A 128 -6.83 -20.06 -21.90
C ASN A 128 -5.58 -19.21 -22.12
N SER A 129 -4.56 -19.39 -21.27
CA SER A 129 -3.27 -18.70 -21.35
C SER A 129 -3.41 -17.17 -21.51
N PRO A 130 -4.07 -16.49 -20.55
CA PRO A 130 -4.34 -15.06 -20.63
C PRO A 130 -3.06 -14.23 -20.77
N GLU A 131 -3.13 -13.21 -21.61
CA GLU A 131 -2.10 -12.18 -21.71
C GLU A 131 -2.42 -11.07 -20.70
N TYR A 132 -1.51 -10.84 -19.75
CA TYR A 132 -1.72 -9.79 -18.75
C TYR A 132 -1.24 -8.45 -19.30
N GLU A 133 -2.16 -7.52 -19.51
CA GLU A 133 -1.86 -6.18 -20.03
C GLU A 133 -1.60 -5.18 -18.91
N LYS A 134 -2.34 -5.31 -17.80
CA LYS A 134 -2.25 -4.42 -16.65
C LYS A 134 -2.37 -5.21 -15.36
N VAL A 135 -1.55 -4.85 -14.37
CA VAL A 135 -1.71 -5.32 -13.01
C VAL A 135 -1.49 -4.17 -12.04
N THR A 136 -2.42 -3.99 -11.11
CA THR A 136 -2.25 -3.13 -9.94
C THR A 136 -2.09 -4.01 -8.72
N MET A 137 -1.10 -3.72 -7.88
CA MET A 137 -0.75 -4.54 -6.74
C MET A 137 -0.39 -3.69 -5.52
N ASN A 138 -0.64 -4.22 -4.33
CA ASN A 138 -0.27 -3.60 -3.08
C ASN A 138 0.85 -4.37 -2.40
N ASN A 139 1.71 -3.67 -1.68
CA ASN A 139 2.75 -4.30 -0.89
C ASN A 139 2.15 -4.96 0.36
N MET A 140 2.63 -6.15 0.72
CA MET A 140 2.25 -6.80 1.98
C MET A 140 2.73 -6.04 3.23
N ALA A 141 3.76 -5.20 3.12
CA ALA A 141 4.27 -4.38 4.21
C ALA A 141 3.42 -3.10 4.43
N ILE A 142 3.17 -2.76 5.70
CA ILE A 142 2.34 -1.59 6.09
C ILE A 142 3.15 -0.42 6.66
N SER A 143 4.48 -0.43 6.50
CA SER A 143 5.35 0.65 7.00
C SER A 143 5.25 1.90 6.12
N ASN A 144 5.39 3.08 6.73
CA ASN A 144 5.36 4.37 6.04
C ASN A 144 6.56 4.63 5.13
N ALA A 145 7.63 3.84 5.28
CA ALA A 145 8.80 3.90 4.41
C ALA A 145 8.60 3.10 3.10
N VAL A 146 7.44 2.50 2.88
CA VAL A 146 7.19 1.54 1.80
C VAL A 146 6.31 2.16 0.72
N ILE A 147 6.61 1.86 -0.55
CA ILE A 147 5.67 2.07 -1.66
C ILE A 147 4.46 1.15 -1.45
N ARG A 148 3.31 1.72 -1.10
CA ARG A 148 2.08 0.98 -0.74
C ARG A 148 1.43 0.26 -1.92
N SER A 149 1.42 0.89 -3.09
CA SER A 149 0.76 0.37 -4.29
C SER A 149 1.57 0.68 -5.56
N ARG A 150 1.43 -0.18 -6.57
CA ARG A 150 2.06 -0.03 -7.89
C ARG A 150 1.12 -0.50 -8.98
N SER A 151 1.22 0.10 -10.16
CA SER A 151 0.53 -0.35 -11.36
C SER A 151 1.53 -0.47 -12.50
N TYR A 152 1.49 -1.61 -13.19
CA TYR A 152 2.28 -1.86 -14.40
C TYR A 152 1.33 -2.11 -15.55
N GLU A 153 1.65 -1.54 -16.71
CA GLU A 153 0.89 -1.68 -17.95
C GLU A 153 1.86 -1.91 -19.10
N ALA A 154 1.60 -2.93 -19.92
CA ALA A 154 2.39 -3.28 -21.10
C ALA A 154 1.49 -4.01 -22.10
N PHE A 155 1.98 -4.24 -23.33
CA PHE A 155 1.27 -5.10 -24.28
C PHE A 155 1.11 -6.53 -23.73
N LYS A 156 2.16 -7.05 -23.08
CA LYS A 156 2.15 -8.35 -22.41
C LYS A 156 3.14 -8.34 -21.25
N LEU A 157 2.66 -8.41 -20.02
CA LEU A 157 3.47 -8.40 -18.80
C LEU A 157 4.15 -9.73 -18.51
N ASN A 158 3.66 -10.83 -19.08
CA ASN A 158 4.24 -12.15 -18.93
C ASN A 158 5.72 -12.12 -19.35
N GLY A 159 6.64 -12.37 -18.41
CA GLY A 159 8.09 -12.33 -18.66
C GLY A 159 8.75 -10.95 -18.59
N LEU A 160 7.97 -9.86 -18.46
CA LEU A 160 8.52 -8.50 -18.26
C LEU A 160 8.62 -8.12 -16.77
N LEU A 161 7.69 -8.61 -15.93
CA LEU A 161 7.73 -8.32 -14.50
C LEU A 161 8.84 -9.12 -13.81
N ALA A 162 9.64 -8.43 -13.01
CA ALA A 162 10.69 -9.05 -12.22
C ALA A 162 10.07 -9.93 -11.12
N SER A 163 10.27 -11.24 -11.21
CA SER A 163 9.73 -12.23 -10.27
C SER A 163 10.19 -12.06 -8.82
N ASN A 164 11.29 -11.33 -8.59
CA ASN A 164 12.00 -11.28 -7.31
C ASN A 164 11.33 -10.39 -6.26
N SER A 165 10.54 -9.40 -6.67
CA SER A 165 9.76 -8.52 -5.77
C SER A 165 8.26 -8.84 -5.80
N SER A 166 7.77 -9.55 -6.83
CA SER A 166 6.35 -9.86 -7.02
C SER A 166 5.71 -10.73 -5.93
N SER A 167 6.46 -11.64 -5.28
CA SER A 167 5.90 -12.57 -4.29
C SER A 167 5.37 -11.89 -3.01
N ARG A 168 5.68 -10.61 -2.83
CA ARG A 168 5.22 -9.75 -1.73
C ARG A 168 4.16 -8.75 -2.15
N SER A 169 3.76 -8.83 -3.41
CA SER A 169 2.74 -7.99 -3.99
C SER A 169 1.43 -8.75 -3.99
N ILE A 170 0.40 -8.14 -3.44
CA ILE A 170 -0.96 -8.63 -3.43
C ILE A 170 -1.68 -7.97 -4.61
N PRO A 171 -2.01 -8.72 -5.66
CA PRO A 171 -2.72 -8.14 -6.78
C PRO A 171 -4.10 -7.63 -6.37
N GLN A 172 -4.48 -6.48 -6.91
CA GLN A 172 -5.76 -5.84 -6.63
C GLN A 172 -6.67 -5.86 -7.86
N ASN A 173 -6.10 -5.51 -9.01
CA ASN A 173 -6.80 -5.41 -10.28
C ASN A 173 -5.92 -6.00 -11.38
N PHE A 174 -6.54 -6.69 -12.33
CA PHE A 174 -5.88 -7.17 -13.53
C PHE A 174 -6.66 -6.74 -14.75
N ARG A 175 -5.96 -6.46 -15.84
CA ARG A 175 -6.52 -6.48 -17.19
C ARG A 175 -5.86 -7.62 -17.94
N ILE A 176 -6.66 -8.54 -18.41
CA ILE A 176 -6.23 -9.68 -19.21
C ILE A 176 -6.83 -9.59 -20.61
N ARG A 177 -6.11 -10.11 -21.59
CA ARG A 177 -6.61 -10.37 -22.94
C ARG A 177 -6.70 -11.88 -23.15
N VAL A 178 -7.87 -12.37 -23.54
CA VAL A 178 -8.14 -13.79 -23.81
C VAL A 178 -8.93 -13.88 -25.11
N GLN A 179 -8.38 -14.58 -26.11
CA GLN A 179 -9.06 -14.81 -27.40
C GLN A 179 -9.57 -13.51 -28.08
N GLY A 180 -8.90 -12.38 -27.86
CA GLY A 180 -9.27 -11.07 -28.40
C GLY A 180 -10.09 -10.20 -27.43
N ASP A 181 -10.74 -10.79 -26.43
CA ASP A 181 -11.53 -10.07 -25.44
C ASP A 181 -10.64 -9.48 -24.35
N THR A 182 -10.93 -8.24 -23.97
CA THR A 182 -10.25 -7.54 -22.87
C THR A 182 -11.13 -7.57 -21.62
N ILE A 183 -10.63 -8.20 -20.55
CA ILE A 183 -11.36 -8.44 -19.32
C ILE A 183 -10.60 -7.79 -18.17
N THR A 184 -11.28 -6.99 -17.37
CA THR A 184 -10.76 -6.42 -16.13
C THR A 184 -11.36 -7.16 -14.94
N LEU A 185 -10.51 -7.60 -14.01
CA LEU A 185 -10.86 -8.37 -12.83
C LEU A 185 -10.45 -7.60 -11.58
N THR A 186 -11.36 -7.45 -10.64
CA THR A 186 -11.09 -6.90 -9.29
C THR A 186 -11.53 -7.92 -8.25
N PRO A 187 -10.64 -8.87 -7.85
CA PRO A 187 -10.99 -9.94 -6.93
C PRO A 187 -11.58 -9.45 -5.60
N ASN A 188 -11.01 -8.41 -5.00
CA ASN A 188 -11.45 -7.92 -3.69
C ASN A 188 -12.88 -7.36 -3.69
N SER A 189 -13.38 -6.82 -4.81
CA SER A 189 -14.76 -6.36 -4.94
C SER A 189 -15.65 -7.35 -5.70
N SER A 190 -15.12 -8.55 -5.99
CA SER A 190 -15.77 -9.59 -6.79
C SER A 190 -16.31 -9.08 -8.12
N ARG A 191 -15.60 -8.13 -8.75
CA ARG A 191 -16.06 -7.45 -9.97
C ARG A 191 -15.36 -8.00 -11.20
N VAL A 192 -16.15 -8.24 -12.24
CA VAL A 192 -15.70 -8.57 -13.59
C VAL A 192 -16.25 -7.53 -14.56
N THR A 193 -15.38 -7.03 -15.43
CA THR A 193 -15.72 -6.05 -16.46
C THR A 193 -15.15 -6.50 -17.80
N PHE A 194 -16.01 -6.72 -18.78
CA PHE A 194 -15.62 -6.96 -20.16
C PHE A 194 -15.62 -5.62 -20.90
N ARG A 195 -14.50 -5.31 -21.55
CA ARG A 195 -14.39 -4.15 -22.42
C ARG A 195 -14.91 -4.55 -23.79
N ASP A 196 -16.20 -4.34 -23.98
CA ASP A 196 -16.94 -4.60 -25.20
C ASP A 196 -17.95 -3.47 -25.44
N LYS A 197 -18.64 -3.48 -26.59
CA LYS A 197 -19.79 -2.61 -26.84
C LYS A 197 -20.87 -2.82 -25.77
N LYS A 198 -21.69 -1.79 -25.54
CA LYS A 198 -22.84 -1.90 -24.65
C LYS A 198 -23.92 -2.78 -25.30
N THR A 199 -24.68 -3.47 -24.46
CA THR A 199 -25.63 -4.51 -24.90
C THR A 199 -26.99 -4.37 -24.22
N GLY A 200 -28.01 -4.96 -24.83
CA GLY A 200 -29.34 -5.11 -24.23
C GLY A 200 -29.35 -6.06 -23.02
N ILE A 201 -30.49 -6.15 -22.33
CA ILE A 201 -30.64 -6.97 -21.12
C ILE A 201 -30.48 -8.47 -21.37
N GLU A 202 -30.92 -8.98 -22.52
CA GLU A 202 -30.81 -10.40 -22.85
C GLU A 202 -29.35 -10.82 -23.03
N GLU A 203 -28.59 -10.10 -23.85
CA GLU A 203 -27.15 -10.35 -24.06
C GLU A 203 -26.36 -10.11 -22.76
N PHE A 204 -26.74 -9.11 -21.95
CA PHE A 204 -26.13 -8.90 -20.64
C PHE A 204 -26.40 -10.09 -19.70
N SER A 205 -27.60 -10.65 -19.70
CA SER A 205 -27.96 -11.83 -18.90
C SER A 205 -27.18 -13.06 -19.33
N ASN A 206 -27.03 -13.29 -20.64
CA ASN A 206 -26.17 -14.36 -21.17
C ASN A 206 -24.71 -14.21 -20.70
N TRP A 207 -24.19 -12.99 -20.74
CA TRP A 207 -22.85 -12.70 -20.24
C TRP A 207 -22.70 -12.98 -18.74
N VAL A 208 -23.73 -12.66 -17.93
CA VAL A 208 -23.77 -12.98 -16.49
C VAL A 208 -23.70 -14.49 -16.27
N ILE A 209 -24.48 -15.28 -17.00
CA ILE A 209 -24.48 -16.75 -16.93
C ILE A 209 -23.07 -17.30 -17.19
N PHE A 210 -22.48 -16.96 -18.35
CA PHE A 210 -21.14 -17.40 -18.71
C PHE A 210 -20.08 -17.00 -17.66
N THR A 211 -20.17 -15.78 -17.13
CA THR A 211 -19.23 -15.31 -16.11
C THR A 211 -19.35 -16.10 -14.81
N ILE A 212 -20.58 -16.44 -14.38
CA ILE A 212 -20.82 -17.26 -13.19
C ILE A 212 -20.28 -18.68 -13.38
N GLU A 213 -20.47 -19.28 -14.55
CA GLU A 213 -19.90 -20.60 -14.88
C GLU A 213 -18.37 -20.59 -14.80
N GLU A 214 -17.73 -19.57 -15.38
CA GLU A 214 -16.27 -19.43 -15.36
C GLU A 214 -15.70 -19.15 -13.97
N ILE A 215 -16.38 -18.33 -13.14
CA ILE A 215 -16.02 -18.15 -11.71
C ILE A 215 -16.14 -19.45 -10.92
N ASN A 216 -17.05 -20.35 -11.34
CA ASN A 216 -17.25 -21.65 -10.72
C ASN A 216 -16.31 -22.74 -11.21
N ASN A 217 -15.57 -22.49 -12.28
CA ASN A 217 -14.63 -23.46 -12.83
C ASN A 217 -13.32 -23.54 -12.03
N LEU A 218 -13.10 -24.66 -11.36
CA LEU A 218 -11.97 -24.91 -10.46
C LEU A 218 -10.68 -25.33 -11.18
N ALA A 219 -10.71 -25.61 -12.49
CA ALA A 219 -9.56 -26.09 -13.25
C ALA A 219 -8.65 -24.97 -13.76
N ASN A 220 -8.91 -23.72 -13.38
CA ASN A 220 -8.15 -22.59 -13.86
C ASN A 220 -6.98 -22.28 -12.91
N ALA A 221 -5.75 -22.32 -13.38
CA ALA A 221 -4.59 -21.84 -12.62
C ALA A 221 -3.70 -20.99 -13.55
N SER A 222 -3.47 -19.73 -13.18
CA SER A 222 -2.60 -18.86 -13.95
C SER A 222 -1.15 -18.93 -13.47
N LYS A 223 -0.23 -19.26 -14.38
CA LYS A 223 1.21 -19.26 -14.10
C LYS A 223 1.71 -17.86 -13.69
N PHE A 224 1.21 -16.80 -14.31
CA PHE A 224 1.58 -15.43 -13.98
C PHE A 224 1.17 -15.07 -12.54
N ILE A 225 -0.05 -15.44 -12.14
CA ILE A 225 -0.54 -15.18 -10.77
C ILE A 225 0.29 -15.92 -9.72
N SER A 226 0.81 -17.10 -10.04
CA SER A 226 1.62 -17.89 -9.11
C SER A 226 2.93 -17.22 -8.66
N GLU A 227 3.35 -16.13 -9.33
CA GLU A 227 4.52 -15.35 -8.94
C GLU A 227 4.25 -14.35 -7.82
N PHE A 228 2.97 -14.05 -7.54
CA PHE A 228 2.53 -13.10 -6.53
C PHE A 228 2.29 -13.75 -5.16
N ALA A 229 1.92 -12.95 -4.17
CA ALA A 229 1.55 -13.44 -2.86
C ALA A 229 0.35 -14.40 -2.97
N ALA A 230 0.53 -15.63 -2.48
CA ALA A 230 -0.47 -16.67 -2.63
C ALA A 230 -1.57 -16.50 -1.57
N PRO A 231 -2.86 -16.54 -1.93
CA PRO A 231 -3.93 -16.47 -0.95
C PRO A 231 -3.90 -17.68 0.01
N ILE A 232 -4.30 -17.43 1.25
CA ILE A 232 -4.40 -18.43 2.32
C ILE A 232 -5.58 -18.07 3.22
N THR A 233 -6.24 -19.04 3.84
CA THR A 233 -7.38 -18.76 4.71
C THR A 233 -6.92 -18.26 6.08
N LEU A 234 -7.68 -17.33 6.68
CA LEU A 234 -7.41 -16.88 8.05
C LEU A 234 -7.50 -18.03 9.06
N SER A 235 -8.40 -19.00 8.81
CA SER A 235 -8.49 -20.21 9.65
C SER A 235 -7.18 -21.02 9.67
N GLU A 236 -6.43 -21.09 8.56
CA GLU A 236 -5.14 -21.78 8.53
C GLU A 236 -4.07 -21.03 9.30
N ILE A 237 -4.03 -19.70 9.18
CA ILE A 237 -3.13 -18.85 9.98
C ILE A 237 -3.40 -19.04 11.48
N LEU A 238 -4.66 -19.06 11.89
CA LEU A 238 -5.05 -19.30 13.28
C LEU A 238 -4.65 -20.70 13.76
N LYS A 239 -4.80 -21.75 12.92
CA LYS A 239 -4.33 -23.12 13.24
C LYS A 239 -2.82 -23.17 13.47
N LYS A 240 -2.05 -22.37 12.72
CA LYS A 240 -0.59 -22.23 12.88
C LYS A 240 -0.17 -21.45 14.12
N LYS A 241 -1.11 -20.93 14.92
CA LYS A 241 -0.85 -20.09 16.12
C LYS A 241 0.03 -18.87 15.78
N ILE A 242 -0.29 -18.24 14.67
CA ILE A 242 0.35 -17.02 14.18
C ILE A 242 -0.48 -15.83 14.68
N ASP A 243 0.16 -14.89 15.35
CA ASP A 243 -0.50 -13.77 16.04
C ASP A 243 -0.29 -12.45 15.29
N PRO A 244 -1.29 -11.55 15.28
CA PRO A 244 -1.12 -10.23 14.69
C PRO A 244 -0.13 -9.39 15.50
N THR A 245 0.69 -8.59 14.82
CA THR A 245 1.72 -7.74 15.42
C THR A 245 1.51 -6.26 15.13
N ALA A 246 0.86 -5.93 14.01
CA ALA A 246 0.57 -4.55 13.63
C ALA A 246 -0.65 -4.49 12.71
N ILE A 247 -1.36 -3.38 12.76
CA ILE A 247 -2.52 -3.07 11.91
C ILE A 247 -2.33 -1.70 11.25
N PHE A 248 -2.73 -1.59 10.00
CA PHE A 248 -2.84 -0.32 9.27
C PHE A 248 -4.25 -0.20 8.71
N ILE A 249 -4.84 0.99 8.83
CA ILE A 249 -6.21 1.28 8.40
C ILE A 249 -6.13 2.44 7.41
N ASN A 250 -6.37 2.16 6.13
CA ASN A 250 -6.27 3.16 5.08
C ASN A 250 -7.58 3.95 4.94
N LEU A 251 -7.61 5.18 5.47
CA LEU A 251 -8.80 6.04 5.38
C LEU A 251 -8.69 7.10 4.28
N ASP A 252 -7.76 6.98 3.33
CA ASP A 252 -7.54 7.99 2.29
C ASP A 252 -8.82 8.26 1.47
N GLU A 253 -9.57 7.22 1.07
CA GLU A 253 -10.84 7.36 0.33
C GLU A 253 -11.91 8.08 1.19
N LEU A 254 -11.96 7.81 2.50
CA LEU A 254 -12.88 8.52 3.39
C LEU A 254 -12.45 9.98 3.57
N ASP A 255 -11.14 10.25 3.68
CA ASP A 255 -10.59 11.61 3.78
C ASP A 255 -10.96 12.43 2.53
N GLU A 256 -10.85 11.84 1.35
CA GLU A 256 -11.29 12.44 0.09
C GLU A 256 -12.80 12.71 0.07
N ILE A 257 -13.64 11.77 0.52
CA ILE A 257 -15.10 11.98 0.57
C ILE A 257 -15.46 13.13 1.53
N ILE A 258 -14.85 13.16 2.72
CA ILE A 258 -15.15 14.19 3.74
C ILE A 258 -14.62 15.56 3.33
N ARG A 259 -13.49 15.65 2.62
CA ARG A 259 -12.91 16.92 2.16
C ARG A 259 -13.38 17.35 0.77
N GLY A 260 -13.95 16.44 0.00
CA GLY A 260 -14.27 16.57 -1.43
C GLY A 260 -15.38 17.58 -1.76
N GLY A 261 -16.03 18.18 -0.76
CA GLY A 261 -16.76 19.43 -0.95
C GLY A 261 -18.20 19.33 -1.44
N ASP A 262 -18.90 18.20 -1.26
CA ASP A 262 -20.34 18.09 -1.60
C ASP A 262 -21.28 18.75 -0.56
N GLY A 263 -20.71 19.38 0.49
CA GLY A 263 -21.42 20.06 1.58
C GLY A 263 -22.27 19.15 2.48
N GLY A 264 -22.48 17.89 2.08
CA GLY A 264 -23.35 16.93 2.75
C GLY A 264 -22.62 15.83 3.51
N SER A 265 -21.33 15.63 3.22
CA SER A 265 -20.51 14.61 3.88
C SER A 265 -19.64 15.21 4.99
N LYS A 266 -19.79 14.73 6.24
CA LYS A 266 -19.08 15.27 7.40
C LYS A 266 -18.86 14.24 8.51
N LEU A 267 -17.94 14.58 9.41
CA LEU A 267 -17.68 13.83 10.63
C LEU A 267 -18.31 14.55 11.82
N ARG A 268 -19.01 13.80 12.67
CA ARG A 268 -19.57 14.25 13.94
C ARG A 268 -19.00 13.48 15.10
N ILE A 269 -18.84 14.14 16.24
CA ILE A 269 -18.46 13.52 17.51
C ILE A 269 -19.68 13.52 18.42
N THR A 270 -19.98 12.36 19.00
CA THR A 270 -21.00 12.17 20.04
C THR A 270 -20.33 12.18 21.42
N ASP A 271 -20.73 13.11 22.28
CA ASP A 271 -20.31 13.17 23.68
C ASP A 271 -21.52 13.09 24.61
N GLY A 272 -21.78 11.88 25.13
CA GLY A 272 -23.00 11.62 25.89
C GLY A 272 -24.24 11.73 25.01
N SER A 273 -25.08 12.75 25.24
CA SER A 273 -26.30 13.02 24.49
C SER A 273 -26.17 14.14 23.45
N THR A 274 -25.00 14.78 23.34
CA THR A 274 -24.79 15.88 22.39
C THR A 274 -23.96 15.41 21.19
N GLU A 275 -24.32 15.89 20.00
CA GLU A 275 -23.56 15.68 18.77
C GLU A 275 -23.07 17.02 18.24
N ARG A 276 -21.84 17.05 17.75
CA ARG A 276 -21.27 18.24 17.10
C ARG A 276 -20.44 17.85 15.89
N ASP A 277 -20.35 18.76 14.93
CA ASP A 277 -19.47 18.61 13.76
C ASP A 277 -17.99 18.70 14.21
N CYS A 278 -17.12 17.92 13.58
CA CYS A 278 -15.68 17.97 13.79
C CYS A 278 -15.10 19.25 13.18
N THR A 279 -14.12 19.87 13.85
CA THR A 279 -13.37 20.99 13.23
C THR A 279 -12.36 20.48 12.19
N PRO A 280 -11.91 21.33 11.24
CA PRO A 280 -10.87 20.94 10.27
C PRO A 280 -9.58 20.40 10.90
N GLU A 281 -9.19 20.92 12.06
CA GLU A 281 -8.02 20.45 12.83
C GLU A 281 -8.26 19.05 13.41
N GLU A 282 -9.46 18.79 13.93
CA GLU A 282 -9.84 17.47 14.46
C GLU A 282 -9.86 16.41 13.35
N ILE A 283 -10.45 16.75 12.19
CA ILE A 283 -10.47 15.91 10.99
C ILE A 283 -9.03 15.59 10.57
N SER A 284 -8.18 16.61 10.48
CA SER A 284 -6.78 16.44 10.10
C SER A 284 -6.00 15.60 11.11
N ARG A 285 -6.24 15.79 12.41
CA ARG A 285 -5.63 14.97 13.47
C ARG A 285 -6.07 13.51 13.38
N LEU A 286 -7.36 13.26 13.17
CA LEU A 286 -7.92 11.91 13.04
C LEU A 286 -7.28 11.16 11.88
N PHE A 287 -7.33 11.71 10.66
CA PHE A 287 -6.77 11.03 9.49
C PHE A 287 -5.25 10.88 9.58
N ASN A 288 -4.54 11.86 10.13
CA ASN A 288 -3.09 11.75 10.34
C ASN A 288 -2.73 10.63 11.33
N LEU A 289 -3.56 10.30 12.32
CA LEU A 289 -3.32 9.15 13.22
C LEU A 289 -3.37 7.82 12.44
N PHE A 290 -4.28 7.69 11.48
CA PHE A 290 -4.45 6.47 10.69
C PHE A 290 -3.43 6.33 9.55
N LYS A 291 -2.65 7.38 9.24
CA LYS A 291 -1.54 7.30 8.27
C LYS A 291 -0.38 6.40 8.73
N TYR A 292 -0.34 5.97 9.98
CA TYR A 292 0.71 5.14 10.56
C TYR A 292 0.18 3.75 10.94
N SER A 293 1.03 2.73 10.85
CA SER A 293 0.74 1.41 11.42
C SER A 293 0.71 1.47 12.95
N ILE A 294 -0.26 0.79 13.56
CA ILE A 294 -0.45 0.69 15.02
C ILE A 294 0.00 -0.70 15.47
N SER A 295 0.76 -0.80 16.57
CA SER A 295 1.22 -2.09 17.09
C SER A 295 0.08 -2.86 17.74
N VAL A 296 0.14 -4.19 17.74
CA VAL A 296 -0.85 -5.07 18.35
C VAL A 296 -0.16 -5.97 19.37
N ASN A 297 -0.64 -5.97 20.61
CA ASN A 297 -0.10 -6.80 21.68
C ASN A 297 -0.64 -8.25 21.62
N LYS A 298 -0.15 -9.14 22.50
CA LYS A 298 -0.61 -10.54 22.56
C LYS A 298 -2.10 -10.67 22.91
N ALA A 299 -2.65 -9.73 23.68
CA ALA A 299 -4.08 -9.65 23.98
C ALA A 299 -4.91 -9.06 22.82
N LYS A 300 -4.28 -8.78 21.68
CA LYS A 300 -4.84 -8.14 20.48
C LYS A 300 -5.36 -6.72 20.72
N GLN A 301 -4.91 -6.06 21.77
CA GLN A 301 -5.14 -4.62 21.97
C GLN A 301 -4.14 -3.82 21.15
N LEU A 302 -4.59 -2.67 20.67
CA LEU A 302 -3.76 -1.76 19.90
C LEU A 302 -2.90 -0.92 20.85
N GLN A 303 -1.64 -0.69 20.46
CA GLN A 303 -0.68 0.08 21.21
C GLN A 303 -0.02 1.13 20.31
N LEU A 304 0.03 2.36 20.79
CA LEU A 304 0.73 3.47 20.14
C LEU A 304 1.86 3.95 21.07
N LYS A 305 3.10 3.89 20.59
CA LYS A 305 4.30 4.26 21.37
C LYS A 305 4.37 3.58 22.75
N GLY A 306 3.88 2.35 22.85
CA GLY A 306 3.84 1.56 24.10
C GLY A 306 2.64 1.83 24.99
N THR A 307 1.81 2.83 24.70
CA THR A 307 0.56 3.09 25.42
C THR A 307 -0.58 2.29 24.81
N GLU A 308 -1.35 1.60 25.64
CA GLU A 308 -2.53 0.86 25.20
C GLU A 308 -3.66 1.82 24.82
N LEU A 309 -4.27 1.56 23.67
CA LEU A 309 -5.44 2.29 23.21
C LEU A 309 -6.71 1.54 23.62
N PRO A 310 -7.84 2.24 23.80
CA PRO A 310 -9.16 1.62 23.96
C PRO A 310 -9.67 1.10 22.60
N ALA A 311 -8.86 0.23 21.97
CA ALA A 311 -9.11 -0.39 20.70
C ALA A 311 -8.51 -1.79 20.66
N LYS A 312 -9.22 -2.74 20.05
CA LYS A 312 -8.80 -4.14 19.91
C LYS A 312 -9.10 -4.70 18.53
N LEU A 313 -8.26 -5.65 18.14
CA LEU A 313 -8.43 -6.47 16.95
C LEU A 313 -9.01 -7.84 17.33
N THR A 314 -10.07 -8.25 16.65
CA THR A 314 -10.60 -9.62 16.78
C THR A 314 -10.39 -10.35 15.46
N LEU A 315 -9.85 -11.57 15.54
CA LEU A 315 -9.68 -12.46 14.39
C LEU A 315 -10.62 -13.65 14.57
N ASN A 316 -11.53 -13.88 13.63
CA ASN A 316 -12.32 -15.10 13.55
C ASN A 316 -11.83 -15.97 12.37
N LYS A 317 -12.52 -17.07 12.07
CA LYS A 317 -12.07 -18.01 11.00
C LYS A 317 -12.09 -17.40 9.60
N LYS A 318 -12.93 -16.38 9.35
CA LYS A 318 -13.14 -15.79 8.02
C LYS A 318 -12.55 -14.38 7.89
N GLN A 319 -12.62 -13.55 8.93
CA GLN A 319 -12.34 -12.12 8.83
C GLN A 319 -11.70 -11.53 10.11
N ALA A 320 -11.07 -10.38 9.91
CA ALA A 320 -10.64 -9.48 10.97
C ALA A 320 -11.68 -8.38 11.24
N THR A 321 -11.84 -8.02 12.51
CA THR A 321 -12.76 -6.97 12.98
C THR A 321 -12.05 -6.02 13.94
N PHE A 322 -12.12 -4.73 13.64
CA PHE A 322 -11.59 -3.64 14.46
C PHE A 322 -12.67 -3.15 15.43
N HIS A 323 -12.32 -2.93 16.69
CA HIS A 323 -13.23 -2.38 17.69
C HIS A 323 -12.54 -1.22 18.40
N SER A 324 -13.20 -0.07 18.51
CA SER A 324 -12.70 1.05 19.31
C SER A 324 -13.83 1.90 19.85
N GLY A 325 -13.87 2.05 21.17
CA GLY A 325 -14.88 2.88 21.83
C GLY A 325 -14.74 4.38 21.49
N ILE A 326 -13.56 4.81 21.01
CA ILE A 326 -13.37 6.19 20.51
C ILE A 326 -13.96 6.31 19.11
N CYS A 327 -13.64 5.39 18.20
CA CYS A 327 -14.17 5.41 16.84
C CYS A 327 -15.69 5.14 16.79
N ASP A 328 -16.24 4.50 17.81
CA ASP A 328 -17.69 4.32 17.96
C ASP A 328 -18.43 5.64 18.23
N LYS A 329 -17.74 6.63 18.83
CA LYS A 329 -18.27 7.98 19.10
C LYS A 329 -18.11 8.94 17.92
N ILE A 330 -17.46 8.53 16.84
CA ILE A 330 -17.28 9.34 15.64
C ILE A 330 -18.29 8.85 14.61
N SER A 331 -19.31 9.65 14.34
CA SER A 331 -20.31 9.38 13.31
C SER A 331 -19.84 9.95 11.97
N ILE A 332 -20.03 9.17 10.92
CA ILE A 332 -19.80 9.54 9.54
C ILE A 332 -21.17 9.77 8.92
N GLU A 333 -21.40 10.99 8.45
CA GLU A 333 -22.54 11.34 7.61
C GLU A 333 -22.01 11.50 6.20
N ILE A 334 -22.52 10.69 5.27
CA ILE A 334 -22.27 10.86 3.84
C ILE A 334 -23.63 11.18 3.23
N LYS A 335 -23.66 12.10 2.26
CA LYS A 335 -24.90 12.55 1.63
C LYS A 335 -25.69 11.36 1.06
N GLY A 336 -26.96 11.24 1.43
CA GLY A 336 -27.84 10.14 1.00
C GLY A 336 -27.62 8.81 1.76
N GLU A 337 -26.81 8.82 2.82
CA GLU A 337 -26.53 7.63 3.64
C GLU A 337 -27.04 7.77 5.07
N PRO A 338 -27.52 6.67 5.68
CA PRO A 338 -27.75 6.67 7.12
C PRO A 338 -26.41 6.84 7.85
N PRO A 339 -26.34 7.70 8.89
CA PRO A 339 -25.12 7.88 9.65
C PRO A 339 -24.61 6.55 10.22
N ILE A 340 -23.30 6.33 10.14
CA ILE A 340 -22.65 5.15 10.72
C ILE A 340 -21.41 5.55 11.51
N SER A 341 -21.09 4.81 12.57
CA SER A 341 -19.84 5.05 13.29
C SER A 341 -18.60 4.73 12.45
N LEU A 342 -17.48 5.37 12.76
CA LEU A 342 -16.20 5.14 12.10
C LEU A 342 -15.75 3.68 12.24
N SER A 343 -15.96 3.04 13.41
CA SER A 343 -15.70 1.60 13.56
C SER A 343 -16.53 0.76 12.60
N LYS A 344 -17.82 1.09 12.44
CA LYS A 344 -18.73 0.38 11.54
C LYS A 344 -18.32 0.60 10.09
N TYR A 345 -17.94 1.81 9.71
CA TYR A 345 -17.37 2.10 8.40
C TYR A 345 -16.12 1.24 8.13
N ILE A 346 -15.11 1.27 9.01
CA ILE A 346 -13.87 0.49 8.88
C ILE A 346 -14.17 -1.01 8.73
N ASN A 347 -15.09 -1.55 9.53
CA ASN A 347 -15.45 -2.96 9.46
C ASN A 347 -16.28 -3.33 8.22
N ASN A 348 -16.97 -2.38 7.60
CA ASN A 348 -17.79 -2.61 6.41
C ASN A 348 -16.99 -2.44 5.11
N THR A 349 -16.16 -1.40 5.02
CA THR A 349 -15.31 -1.12 3.85
C THR A 349 -14.02 -1.93 3.87
N LYS A 350 -13.64 -2.47 5.05
CA LYS A 350 -12.46 -3.31 5.26
C LYS A 350 -11.16 -2.68 4.74
N PRO A 351 -10.83 -1.42 5.04
CA PRO A 351 -9.57 -0.82 4.60
C PRO A 351 -8.40 -1.25 5.51
N ILE A 352 -8.42 -2.51 5.97
CA ILE A 352 -7.54 -3.03 7.01
C ILE A 352 -6.42 -3.86 6.36
N SER A 353 -5.19 -3.59 6.79
CA SER A 353 -4.03 -4.45 6.55
C SER A 353 -3.44 -4.89 7.89
N ILE A 354 -3.14 -6.18 8.08
CA ILE A 354 -2.57 -6.71 9.33
C ILE A 354 -1.30 -7.49 9.00
N MET A 355 -0.26 -7.22 9.77
CA MET A 355 0.96 -8.03 9.78
C MET A 355 0.94 -9.01 10.94
N PHE A 356 1.57 -10.16 10.73
CA PHE A 356 1.66 -11.20 11.74
C PHE A 356 3.09 -11.39 12.26
N ASN A 357 3.25 -12.13 13.36
CA ASN A 357 4.55 -12.52 13.93
C ASN A 357 5.35 -13.52 13.07
N SER A 358 4.78 -13.92 11.94
CA SER A 358 5.46 -14.61 10.86
C SER A 358 5.45 -13.71 9.62
N PRO A 359 6.63 -13.27 9.13
CA PRO A 359 6.73 -12.32 8.03
C PRO A 359 6.32 -12.90 6.67
N GLU A 360 6.04 -14.20 6.58
CA GLU A 360 5.49 -14.78 5.35
C GLU A 360 4.04 -14.38 5.12
N TYR A 361 3.30 -14.01 6.18
CA TYR A 361 1.85 -13.81 6.09
C TYR A 361 1.46 -12.35 6.28
N ALA A 362 0.46 -11.92 5.52
CA ALA A 362 -0.22 -10.65 5.72
C ALA A 362 -1.73 -10.84 5.49
N TYR A 363 -2.52 -10.02 6.16
CA TYR A 363 -3.95 -9.87 5.88
C TYR A 363 -4.14 -8.55 5.14
N PHE A 364 -4.88 -8.56 4.05
CA PHE A 364 -5.16 -7.36 3.27
C PHE A 364 -6.62 -7.35 2.81
N GLY A 365 -7.35 -6.31 3.20
CA GLY A 365 -8.77 -6.15 2.91
C GLY A 365 -9.61 -7.22 3.60
N ARG A 366 -9.84 -8.32 2.89
CA ARG A 366 -10.68 -9.45 3.34
C ARG A 366 -9.96 -10.78 3.41
N SER A 367 -8.79 -10.88 2.78
CA SER A 367 -8.08 -12.15 2.58
C SER A 367 -6.71 -12.16 3.23
N CYS A 368 -6.18 -13.34 3.51
CA CYS A 368 -4.79 -13.49 3.90
C CYS A 368 -3.95 -13.95 2.71
N PHE A 369 -2.68 -13.60 2.75
CA PHE A 369 -1.72 -13.88 1.69
C PHE A 369 -0.42 -14.39 2.31
N GLN A 370 0.28 -15.25 1.57
CA GLN A 370 1.57 -15.85 1.93
C GLN A 370 2.62 -15.53 0.85
N ASP A 371 3.75 -14.96 1.27
CA ASP A 371 4.97 -14.92 0.46
C ASP A 371 5.71 -16.26 0.57
N LYS A 372 5.47 -17.15 -0.39
CA LYS A 372 6.11 -18.47 -0.46
C LYS A 372 7.61 -18.40 -0.76
N ARG A 373 8.15 -17.24 -1.16
CA ARG A 373 9.56 -17.06 -1.54
C ARG A 373 10.38 -16.37 -0.44
N LEU A 374 9.76 -15.90 0.64
CA LEU A 374 10.48 -15.25 1.73
C LEU A 374 11.52 -16.16 2.36
N ILE A 375 11.12 -17.34 2.86
CA ILE A 375 12.04 -18.25 3.55
C ILE A 375 13.19 -18.69 2.64
N PRO A 376 12.94 -19.14 1.38
CA PRO A 376 14.03 -19.47 0.46
C PRO A 376 14.99 -18.31 0.14
N SER A 377 14.53 -17.06 0.21
CA SER A 377 15.35 -15.88 -0.13
C SER A 377 16.14 -15.31 1.05
N LEU A 378 15.98 -15.81 2.28
CA LEU A 378 16.66 -15.26 3.47
C LEU A 378 18.18 -15.25 3.33
N THR A 379 18.78 -16.28 2.74
CA THR A 379 20.23 -16.32 2.50
C THR A 379 20.68 -15.23 1.52
N SER A 380 19.89 -14.96 0.48
CA SER A 380 20.17 -13.90 -0.48
C SER A 380 20.01 -12.50 0.13
N ILE A 381 19.15 -12.34 1.15
CA ILE A 381 19.03 -11.07 1.88
C ILE A 381 20.35 -10.73 2.61
N LEU A 382 21.05 -11.73 3.14
CA LEU A 382 22.30 -11.50 3.88
C LEU A 382 23.45 -11.00 2.98
N SER A 383 23.34 -11.13 1.65
CA SER A 383 24.40 -10.72 0.73
C SER A 383 24.61 -9.21 0.68
N ILE A 384 23.61 -8.42 1.10
CA ILE A 384 23.73 -6.95 1.14
C ILE A 384 24.38 -6.43 2.43
N PHE A 385 24.60 -7.32 3.41
CA PHE A 385 25.22 -6.98 4.69
C PHE A 385 26.72 -7.20 4.62
N ASP A 386 27.46 -6.11 4.77
CA ASP A 386 28.91 -6.06 4.81
C ASP A 386 29.39 -5.92 6.25
N GLU A 387 29.86 -7.05 6.77
CA GLU A 387 30.44 -7.17 8.11
C GLU A 387 31.94 -6.84 8.15
N LYS A 388 32.57 -6.61 6.99
CA LYS A 388 34.01 -6.31 6.91
C LYS A 388 34.31 -4.87 7.27
N TYR A 389 33.28 -4.03 7.34
CA TYR A 389 33.43 -2.63 7.69
C TYR A 389 33.72 -2.47 9.19
N ASP A 390 34.89 -1.93 9.51
CA ASP A 390 35.31 -1.72 10.89
C ASP A 390 34.61 -0.52 11.52
N PHE A 391 33.78 -0.76 12.54
CA PHE A 391 33.16 0.26 13.39
C PHE A 391 33.91 0.50 14.71
N THR A 392 35.09 -0.11 14.91
CA THR A 392 35.86 0.04 16.15
C THR A 392 36.21 1.51 16.40
N GLY A 393 35.98 1.94 17.64
CA GLY A 393 36.23 3.32 18.09
C GLY A 393 35.04 4.27 17.90
N VAL A 394 33.98 3.88 17.19
CA VAL A 394 32.80 4.74 17.00
C VAL A 394 31.93 4.74 18.27
N ASN A 395 31.76 5.91 18.88
CA ASN A 395 30.98 6.08 20.12
C ASN A 395 29.80 7.05 19.99
N SER A 396 29.67 7.71 18.83
CA SER A 396 28.56 8.61 18.51
C SER A 396 28.36 8.73 16.99
N GLU A 397 27.28 9.40 16.58
CA GLU A 397 27.06 9.72 15.17
C GLU A 397 28.04 10.80 14.68
N LYS A 398 28.10 11.93 15.40
CA LYS A 398 28.80 13.17 15.02
C LYS A 398 29.57 13.83 16.18
N GLU A 399 29.37 13.39 17.42
CA GLU A 399 29.83 14.08 18.66
C GLU A 399 29.31 15.53 18.84
N LYS A 400 28.11 15.84 18.34
CA LYS A 400 27.45 17.16 18.52
C LYS A 400 27.22 17.49 20.00
N GLN A 401 27.49 18.75 20.38
CA GLN A 401 27.13 19.30 21.70
C GLN A 401 25.69 19.81 21.70
N HIS A 402 24.85 19.30 22.61
CA HIS A 402 23.42 19.65 22.68
C HIS A 402 23.05 20.60 23.82
N LYS A 403 24.01 21.38 24.34
CA LYS A 403 23.74 22.34 25.43
C LYS A 403 23.16 23.65 24.87
N LYS A 404 22.05 24.12 25.44
CA LYS A 404 21.41 25.39 25.05
C LYS A 404 22.40 26.55 25.21
N GLY A 405 22.58 27.34 24.14
CA GLY A 405 23.52 28.47 24.11
C GLY A 405 24.97 28.10 23.78
N VAL A 406 25.27 26.81 23.53
CA VAL A 406 26.58 26.34 23.08
C VAL A 406 26.49 25.97 21.61
N LYS A 407 27.51 26.33 20.82
CA LYS A 407 27.60 25.92 19.41
C LYS A 407 27.66 24.39 19.32
N PRO A 408 27.03 23.74 18.33
CA PRO A 408 27.03 22.28 18.19
C PRO A 408 28.44 21.69 18.08
N PHE A 409 29.36 22.45 17.49
CA PHE A 409 30.77 22.12 17.35
C PHE A 409 31.68 23.29 17.70
N PRO A 410 32.94 23.03 18.11
CA PRO A 410 33.99 24.05 18.10
C PRO A 410 34.20 24.56 16.66
N ASP A 411 34.35 25.87 16.49
CA ASP A 411 34.45 26.51 15.15
C ASP A 411 35.77 26.26 14.42
N HIS A 412 36.80 25.81 15.13
CA HIS A 412 38.12 25.52 14.55
C HIS A 412 38.24 24.12 13.95
N ILE A 413 37.28 23.21 14.18
CA ILE A 413 37.41 21.85 13.65
C ILE A 413 37.29 21.87 12.13
N SER A 414 38.24 21.22 11.45
CA SER A 414 38.26 21.04 10.00
C SER A 414 37.81 19.64 9.58
N GLU A 415 37.61 18.75 10.55
CA GLU A 415 37.22 17.37 10.34
C GLU A 415 36.23 16.93 11.44
N PHE A 416 35.38 15.94 11.15
CA PHE A 416 34.55 15.34 12.18
C PHE A 416 35.41 14.60 13.21
N PRO A 417 34.98 14.54 14.49
CA PRO A 417 35.73 13.84 15.54
C PRO A 417 36.02 12.38 15.21
N VAL A 418 37.20 11.88 15.58
CA VAL A 418 37.69 10.52 15.20
C VAL A 418 36.78 9.39 15.71
N ALA A 419 36.10 9.59 16.85
CA ALA A 419 35.17 8.60 17.38
C ALA A 419 33.73 8.76 16.86
N SER A 420 33.51 9.63 15.87
CA SER A 420 32.22 9.78 15.18
C SER A 420 32.07 8.80 14.01
N LEU A 421 30.83 8.36 13.77
CA LEU A 421 30.48 7.52 12.62
C LEU A 421 30.76 8.26 11.29
N PHE A 422 30.47 9.56 11.25
CA PHE A 422 30.74 10.42 10.09
C PHE A 422 32.22 10.39 9.69
N ARG A 423 33.12 10.59 10.65
CA ARG A 423 34.56 10.53 10.39
C ARG A 423 34.99 9.15 9.92
N LYS A 424 34.50 8.09 10.56
CA LYS A 424 34.84 6.71 10.17
C LYS A 424 34.43 6.41 8.72
N ILE A 425 33.24 6.84 8.29
CA ILE A 425 32.76 6.71 6.89
C ILE A 425 33.68 7.45 5.93
N GLU A 426 34.04 8.68 6.26
CA GLU A 426 34.93 9.49 5.44
C GLU A 426 36.32 8.84 5.28
N ASP A 427 36.88 8.30 6.36
CA ASP A 427 38.23 7.71 6.34
C ASP A 427 38.27 6.32 5.67
N ASN A 428 37.25 5.48 5.91
CA ASN A 428 37.32 4.06 5.55
C ASN A 428 36.50 3.68 4.32
N TYR A 429 35.40 4.38 4.05
CA TYR A 429 34.54 4.12 2.89
C TYR A 429 34.85 5.07 1.73
N CYS A 430 34.89 6.38 2.01
CA CYS A 430 35.04 7.44 1.03
C CYS A 430 36.51 7.66 0.63
N LYS A 431 37.09 6.75 -0.15
CA LYS A 431 38.52 6.78 -0.48
C LYS A 431 38.87 7.78 -1.59
N VAL A 432 40.10 8.29 -1.56
CA VAL A 432 40.71 9.05 -2.67
C VAL A 432 40.99 8.05 -3.83
N PRO A 433 40.79 8.41 -5.11
CA PRO A 433 40.52 9.74 -5.68
C PRO A 433 39.04 10.16 -5.79
N GLY A 434 38.11 9.50 -5.09
CA GLY A 434 36.69 9.88 -5.13
C GLY A 434 36.40 11.25 -4.49
N ILE A 435 35.22 11.78 -4.80
CA ILE A 435 34.72 13.06 -4.24
C ILE A 435 33.63 12.77 -3.22
N THR A 436 33.75 13.34 -2.02
CA THR A 436 32.77 13.19 -0.94
C THR A 436 32.07 14.52 -0.69
N ILE A 437 30.74 14.49 -0.66
CA ILE A 437 29.86 15.60 -0.37
C ILE A 437 29.13 15.31 0.94
N CYS A 438 29.19 16.22 1.91
CA CYS A 438 28.43 16.17 3.17
C CYS A 438 27.15 17.00 3.03
N ASP A 439 25.99 16.34 2.94
CA ASP A 439 24.69 16.97 2.69
C ASP A 439 23.74 16.93 3.90
N ASP A 440 24.21 16.50 5.08
CA ASP A 440 23.46 16.50 6.35
C ASP A 440 22.92 17.90 6.72
N MET A 441 21.66 18.18 6.39
CA MET A 441 20.95 19.47 6.48
C MET A 441 19.43 19.28 6.54
N ASN A 442 18.69 20.38 6.78
CA ASN A 442 17.21 20.34 6.84
C ASN A 442 16.52 19.85 5.53
N ASP A 443 17.17 20.02 4.38
CA ASP A 443 16.72 19.54 3.05
C ASP A 443 17.79 18.60 2.44
N GLU A 444 18.25 17.65 3.26
CA GLU A 444 19.25 16.66 2.87
C GLU A 444 18.70 15.63 1.88
N TRP A 445 19.55 15.25 0.93
CA TRP A 445 19.39 14.09 0.06
C TRP A 445 19.94 12.84 0.74
N ALA A 446 21.10 12.94 1.39
CA ALA A 446 21.75 11.91 2.19
C ALA A 446 22.70 12.54 3.22
N ASP A 447 23.24 11.75 4.15
CA ASP A 447 24.27 12.24 5.07
C ASP A 447 25.56 12.55 4.29
N HIS A 448 25.97 11.60 3.44
CA HIS A 448 27.08 11.76 2.49
C HIS A 448 26.69 11.27 1.09
N ILE A 449 27.19 11.97 0.07
CA ILE A 449 27.18 11.51 -1.33
C ILE A 449 28.62 11.29 -1.75
N TYR A 450 28.93 10.11 -2.25
CA TYR A 450 30.27 9.72 -2.68
C TYR A 450 30.30 9.41 -4.18
N LEU A 451 31.14 10.14 -4.91
CA LEU A 451 31.33 10.02 -6.35
C LEU A 451 32.63 9.27 -6.63
N GLU A 452 32.52 8.18 -7.37
CA GLU A 452 33.64 7.35 -7.81
C GLU A 452 33.68 7.37 -9.35
N PRO A 453 34.12 8.47 -9.98
CA PRO A 453 34.11 8.58 -11.44
C PRO A 453 35.12 7.63 -12.11
N ASP A 454 36.14 7.19 -11.38
CA ASP A 454 37.23 6.33 -11.89
C ASP A 454 37.11 4.86 -11.46
N SER A 455 36.06 4.50 -10.70
CA SER A 455 35.78 3.09 -10.45
C SER A 455 35.32 2.39 -11.74
N ASN A 456 35.41 1.07 -11.77
CA ASN A 456 34.98 0.27 -12.92
C ASN A 456 33.88 -0.72 -12.49
N PRO A 457 32.60 -0.46 -12.84
CA PRO A 457 32.10 0.75 -13.50
C PRO A 457 32.06 1.98 -12.56
N PRO A 458 32.01 3.22 -13.09
CA PRO A 458 31.86 4.44 -12.29
C PRO A 458 30.65 4.36 -11.36
N ALA A 459 30.72 4.99 -10.19
CA ALA A 459 29.67 4.85 -9.19
C ALA A 459 29.29 6.17 -8.53
N ILE A 460 28.01 6.26 -8.15
CA ILE A 460 27.49 7.26 -7.21
C ILE A 460 26.82 6.54 -6.05
N THR A 461 27.19 6.93 -4.83
CA THR A 461 26.73 6.30 -3.60
C THR A 461 26.11 7.33 -2.66
N PHE A 462 24.87 7.09 -2.25
CA PHE A 462 24.19 7.87 -1.21
C PHE A 462 24.29 7.09 0.10
N ILE A 463 24.87 7.71 1.13
CA ILE A 463 25.16 7.07 2.41
C ILE A 463 24.28 7.67 3.48
N HIS A 464 23.58 6.82 4.23
CA HIS A 464 22.77 7.21 5.38
C HIS A 464 23.33 6.54 6.64
N ALA A 465 23.68 7.34 7.63
CA ALA A 465 24.42 6.93 8.80
C ALA A 465 23.58 7.13 10.05
N LYS A 466 23.44 6.07 10.85
CA LYS A 466 22.71 6.16 12.11
C LYS A 466 23.48 5.47 13.22
N PHE A 467 23.73 6.19 14.31
CA PHE A 467 24.38 5.61 15.49
C PHE A 467 23.39 5.39 16.65
N THR A 468 23.52 4.26 17.34
CA THR A 468 22.91 4.03 18.65
C THR A 468 23.94 3.47 19.62
N ARG A 469 23.90 3.91 20.89
CA ARG A 469 24.86 3.48 21.92
C ARG A 469 24.78 1.99 22.26
N LYS A 470 23.59 1.41 22.13
CA LYS A 470 23.36 -0.02 22.35
C LYS A 470 23.15 -0.68 21.00
N ASP A 471 23.62 -1.92 20.88
CA ASP A 471 23.18 -2.80 19.82
C ASP A 471 21.65 -2.87 19.88
N SER A 472 21.03 -2.63 18.73
CA SER A 472 19.58 -2.50 18.63
C SER A 472 19.11 -3.39 17.50
N HIS A 473 18.44 -4.46 17.87
CA HIS A 473 17.64 -5.29 16.95
C HIS A 473 16.18 -4.82 16.92
N GLY A 474 15.91 -3.67 17.56
CA GLY A 474 14.64 -3.00 17.50
C GLY A 474 14.49 -2.30 16.15
N ALA A 475 13.34 -2.50 15.50
CA ALA A 475 13.06 -1.93 14.20
C ALA A 475 13.09 -0.39 14.17
N SER A 476 13.04 0.33 15.29
CA SER A 476 12.92 1.80 15.30
C SER A 476 14.10 2.52 14.65
N SER A 477 15.33 2.29 15.11
CA SER A 477 16.50 3.00 14.57
C SER A 477 16.83 2.55 13.14
N PHE A 478 16.58 1.28 12.84
CA PHE A 478 16.70 0.79 11.46
C PHE A 478 15.60 1.33 10.54
N HIS A 479 14.38 1.52 11.06
CA HIS A 479 13.27 2.15 10.34
C HIS A 479 13.62 3.57 9.94
N GLU A 480 14.17 4.37 10.85
CA GLU A 480 14.60 5.75 10.57
C GLU A 480 15.59 5.80 9.40
N VAL A 481 16.66 5.00 9.45
CA VAL A 481 17.71 5.04 8.41
C VAL A 481 17.22 4.46 7.07
N VAL A 482 16.40 3.41 7.08
CA VAL A 482 15.74 2.89 5.86
C VAL A 482 14.78 3.92 5.29
N ALA A 483 13.99 4.60 6.14
CA ALA A 483 13.06 5.63 5.71
C ALA A 483 13.78 6.81 5.08
N GLN A 484 14.91 7.26 5.65
CA GLN A 484 15.76 8.30 5.05
C GLN A 484 16.29 7.85 3.67
N GLY A 485 16.84 6.63 3.58
CA GLY A 485 17.34 6.08 2.32
C GLY A 485 16.26 5.97 1.23
N LEU A 486 15.05 5.55 1.59
CA LEU A 486 13.95 5.39 0.65
C LEU A 486 13.24 6.70 0.31
N LYS A 487 13.20 7.68 1.22
CA LYS A 487 12.57 8.98 0.98
C LYS A 487 13.24 9.71 -0.19
N ASN A 488 14.56 9.62 -0.28
CA ASN A 488 15.35 10.36 -1.26
C ASN A 488 15.96 9.47 -2.35
N ILE A 489 15.53 8.20 -2.48
CA ILE A 489 16.09 7.25 -3.46
C ILE A 489 16.06 7.76 -4.91
N GLY A 490 15.05 8.57 -5.26
CA GLY A 490 14.97 9.19 -6.59
C GLY A 490 16.10 10.18 -6.87
N ARG A 491 16.69 10.80 -5.83
CA ARG A 491 17.77 11.78 -5.97
C ARG A 491 19.09 11.17 -6.46
N VAL A 492 19.22 9.85 -6.44
CA VAL A 492 20.36 9.15 -7.05
C VAL A 492 20.35 9.27 -8.58
N PHE A 493 19.22 9.69 -9.16
CA PHE A 493 19.03 9.97 -10.59
C PHE A 493 18.88 11.46 -10.89
N SER A 494 19.19 12.35 -9.93
CA SER A 494 19.15 13.80 -10.13
C SER A 494 20.04 14.25 -11.28
N THR A 495 19.66 15.36 -11.93
CA THR A 495 20.36 15.94 -13.07
C THR A 495 21.58 16.75 -12.63
N LEU A 496 22.50 17.07 -13.57
CA LEU A 496 23.62 17.98 -13.30
C LEU A 496 23.14 19.34 -12.75
N GLU A 497 22.00 19.83 -13.23
CA GLU A 497 21.39 21.09 -12.78
C GLU A 497 20.96 20.99 -11.31
N ASP A 498 20.30 19.91 -10.90
CA ASP A 498 19.93 19.70 -9.49
C ASP A 498 21.18 19.68 -8.58
N PHE A 499 22.27 19.02 -9.00
CA PHE A 499 23.53 19.02 -8.27
C PHE A 499 24.16 20.41 -8.22
N LYS A 500 24.03 21.20 -9.29
CA LYS A 500 24.54 22.58 -9.37
C LYS A 500 23.81 23.49 -8.41
N GLU A 501 22.48 23.44 -8.39
CA GLU A 501 21.66 24.20 -7.47
C GLU A 501 22.00 23.89 -6.01
N LYS A 502 22.10 22.59 -5.66
CA LYS A 502 22.51 22.18 -4.31
C LYS A 502 23.93 22.59 -3.97
N HIS A 503 24.87 22.52 -4.91
CA HIS A 503 26.23 22.98 -4.71
C HIS A 503 26.28 24.48 -4.38
N ASP A 504 25.62 25.30 -5.19
CA ASP A 504 25.68 26.76 -5.06
C ASP A 504 24.93 27.26 -3.83
N ARG A 505 23.84 26.58 -3.47
CA ARG A 505 23.05 26.88 -2.27
C ARG A 505 23.72 26.42 -0.98
N ASP A 506 24.22 25.17 -0.96
CA ASP A 506 24.58 24.45 0.27
C ASP A 506 26.04 23.95 0.30
N TRP A 507 26.49 23.21 -0.72
CA TRP A 507 27.75 22.44 -0.62
C TRP A 507 29.04 23.25 -0.80
N ASN A 508 28.98 24.45 -1.38
CA ASN A 508 30.13 25.35 -1.48
C ASN A 508 30.52 25.99 -0.13
N LYS A 509 29.80 25.69 0.95
CA LYS A 509 30.02 26.20 2.31
C LYS A 509 30.67 25.14 3.20
N ASN A 510 31.14 25.58 4.36
CA ASN A 510 31.50 24.65 5.43
C ASN A 510 30.26 24.05 6.09
N TYR A 511 30.47 22.95 6.81
CA TYR A 511 29.42 22.31 7.60
C TYR A 511 29.14 23.10 8.89
N GLU A 512 27.88 23.51 9.07
CA GLU A 512 27.42 24.37 10.17
C GLU A 512 28.37 25.54 10.48
N ASN A 513 28.85 25.65 11.72
CA ASN A 513 29.74 26.72 12.19
C ASN A 513 31.23 26.32 12.18
N THR A 514 31.60 25.26 11.46
CA THR A 514 32.94 24.66 11.48
C THR A 514 33.80 25.08 10.28
N LYS A 515 35.02 24.55 10.20
CA LYS A 515 35.90 24.60 9.03
C LYS A 515 35.86 23.32 8.19
N ILE A 516 34.95 22.39 8.47
CA ILE A 516 34.79 21.16 7.69
C ILE A 516 34.21 21.54 6.32
N SER A 517 35.01 21.38 5.26
CA SER A 517 34.53 21.55 3.89
C SER A 517 33.50 20.45 3.58
N ARG A 518 32.34 20.84 3.03
CA ARG A 518 31.30 19.87 2.64
C ARG A 518 31.72 19.04 1.44
N VAL A 519 32.48 19.63 0.51
CA VAL A 519 33.08 18.90 -0.61
C VAL A 519 34.54 18.60 -0.29
N ARG A 520 34.92 17.35 -0.41
CA ARG A 520 36.30 16.86 -0.28
C ARG A 520 36.67 16.03 -1.51
N GLY A 521 37.92 16.13 -1.96
CA GLY A 521 38.38 15.53 -3.22
C GLY A 521 38.15 16.40 -4.46
N GLY A 522 37.16 17.32 -4.44
CA GLY A 522 36.94 18.37 -5.44
C GLY A 522 37.06 19.76 -4.82
N LYS A 523 37.64 20.73 -5.53
CA LYS A 523 37.87 22.10 -5.03
C LYS A 523 36.87 23.11 -5.57
N VAL A 524 36.38 22.88 -6.79
CA VAL A 524 35.44 23.77 -7.49
C VAL A 524 34.33 22.96 -8.14
N TRP A 525 33.21 23.61 -8.48
CA TRP A 525 32.09 22.98 -9.19
C TRP A 525 32.54 22.17 -10.41
N ASN A 526 33.49 22.68 -11.20
CA ASN A 526 34.02 22.01 -12.39
C ASN A 526 34.59 20.60 -12.11
N ASP A 527 35.09 20.34 -10.90
CA ASP A 527 35.56 19.00 -10.52
C ASP A 527 34.39 18.04 -10.31
N LEU A 528 33.32 18.49 -9.65
CA LEU A 528 32.10 17.71 -9.47
C LEU A 528 31.39 17.48 -10.80
N GLU A 529 31.29 18.52 -11.63
CA GLU A 529 30.66 18.44 -12.95
C GLU A 529 31.32 17.39 -13.82
N LYS A 530 32.67 17.37 -13.88
CA LYS A 530 33.43 16.33 -14.60
C LYS A 530 33.17 14.93 -14.03
N ALA A 531 33.18 14.78 -12.71
CA ALA A 531 32.94 13.50 -12.06
C ALA A 531 31.52 12.98 -12.34
N LEU A 532 30.51 13.83 -12.17
CA LEU A 532 29.10 13.51 -12.42
C LEU A 532 28.85 13.20 -13.88
N THR A 533 29.43 13.98 -14.81
CA THR A 533 29.33 13.72 -16.26
C THR A 533 29.86 12.34 -16.61
N LYS A 534 31.04 11.96 -16.10
CA LYS A 534 31.63 10.63 -16.32
C LYS A 534 30.76 9.50 -15.78
N ILE A 535 30.08 9.71 -14.65
CA ILE A 535 29.14 8.74 -14.08
C ILE A 535 27.87 8.67 -14.94
N PHE A 536 27.28 9.81 -15.30
CA PHE A 536 25.97 9.88 -15.97
C PHE A 536 26.02 9.43 -17.43
N GLU A 537 27.11 9.73 -18.15
CA GLU A 537 27.29 9.29 -19.54
C GLU A 537 27.63 7.80 -19.64
N ASN A 538 28.16 7.19 -18.57
CA ASN A 538 28.46 5.77 -18.56
C ASN A 538 27.20 4.93 -18.30
N GLN A 539 26.75 4.21 -19.32
CA GLN A 539 25.58 3.31 -19.28
C GLN A 539 25.72 2.17 -18.26
N ASN A 540 26.94 1.79 -17.89
CA ASN A 540 27.21 0.74 -16.90
C ASN A 540 27.39 1.29 -15.48
N SER A 541 27.25 2.60 -15.28
CA SER A 541 27.47 3.21 -13.98
C SER A 541 26.56 2.61 -12.91
N THR A 542 27.11 2.48 -11.70
CA THR A 542 26.39 1.92 -10.57
C THR A 542 25.88 3.00 -9.64
N ARG A 543 24.65 2.81 -9.19
CA ARG A 543 23.98 3.69 -8.23
C ARG A 543 23.77 2.89 -6.96
N LYS A 544 24.21 3.41 -5.82
CA LYS A 544 24.20 2.67 -4.56
C LYS A 544 23.51 3.48 -3.48
N ILE A 545 22.77 2.80 -2.62
CA ILE A 545 22.38 3.32 -1.30
C ILE A 545 23.05 2.47 -0.24
N VAL A 546 23.83 3.11 0.62
CA VAL A 546 24.55 2.50 1.73
C VAL A 546 23.92 2.93 3.04
N LEU A 547 23.53 1.98 3.88
CA LEU A 547 23.11 2.24 5.25
C LEU A 547 24.25 1.88 6.19
N ALA A 548 24.80 2.86 6.91
CA ALA A 548 25.85 2.65 7.91
C ALA A 548 25.22 2.45 9.29
N THR A 549 25.18 1.19 9.75
CA THR A 549 24.40 0.76 10.92
C THR A 549 25.26 0.01 11.95
N PRO A 550 26.10 0.70 12.76
CA PRO A 550 26.95 0.09 13.78
C PRO A 550 26.20 -0.64 14.92
N PHE A 551 24.87 -0.71 14.86
CA PHE A 551 24.02 -1.35 15.86
C PHE A 551 23.37 -2.66 15.37
N ILE A 552 23.59 -3.03 14.10
CA ILE A 552 23.17 -4.31 13.51
C ILE A 552 24.38 -5.21 13.37
N SER A 553 24.19 -6.50 13.67
CA SER A 553 25.17 -7.56 13.47
C SER A 553 24.64 -8.59 12.47
N LYS A 554 25.50 -9.03 11.55
CA LYS A 554 25.15 -10.02 10.53
C LYS A 554 24.95 -11.41 11.13
N SER A 555 25.84 -11.86 12.01
CA SER A 555 25.71 -13.16 12.71
C SER A 555 24.44 -13.27 13.54
N GLN A 556 23.97 -12.16 14.13
CA GLN A 556 22.71 -12.13 14.84
C GLN A 556 21.50 -12.21 13.90
N LEU A 557 21.55 -11.54 12.73
CA LEU A 557 20.52 -11.67 11.69
C LEU A 557 20.44 -13.10 11.16
N GLU A 558 21.57 -13.76 10.94
CA GLU A 558 21.65 -15.18 10.58
C GLU A 558 20.93 -16.06 11.61
N THR A 559 21.17 -15.80 12.90
CA THR A 559 20.49 -16.51 13.98
C THR A 559 18.98 -16.28 13.96
N ILE A 560 18.53 -15.05 13.66
CA ILE A 560 17.10 -14.72 13.52
C ILE A 560 16.50 -15.47 12.32
N PHE A 561 17.19 -15.49 11.18
CA PHE A 561 16.71 -16.13 9.94
C PHE A 561 16.66 -17.65 10.07
N LEU A 562 17.64 -18.25 10.72
CA LEU A 562 17.64 -19.67 11.05
C LEU A 562 16.47 -20.03 11.97
N ASN A 563 16.26 -19.25 13.04
CA ASN A 563 15.12 -19.44 13.93
C ASN A 563 13.78 -19.31 13.20
N LEU A 564 13.65 -18.34 12.30
CA LEU A 564 12.45 -18.18 11.48
C LEU A 564 12.24 -19.39 10.56
N SER A 565 13.28 -19.86 9.88
CA SER A 565 13.23 -21.03 8.99
C SER A 565 12.83 -22.31 9.73
N LEU A 566 13.29 -22.49 10.97
CA LEU A 566 12.99 -23.67 11.80
C LEU A 566 11.61 -23.59 12.49
N LYS A 567 11.23 -22.42 13.02
CA LYS A 567 10.03 -22.26 13.88
C LYS A 567 8.84 -21.64 13.16
N GLY A 568 9.03 -21.08 11.96
CA GLY A 568 8.00 -20.38 11.18
C GLY A 568 7.51 -19.06 11.78
N LYS A 569 8.11 -18.60 12.90
CA LYS A 569 7.72 -17.37 13.61
C LYS A 569 8.91 -16.72 14.31
N CYS A 570 8.84 -15.41 14.50
CA CYS A 570 9.85 -14.65 15.23
C CYS A 570 9.20 -13.62 16.18
N LYS A 571 10.04 -12.92 16.96
CA LYS A 571 9.55 -11.84 17.83
C LYS A 571 9.00 -10.69 16.95
N PRO A 572 7.96 -9.95 17.39
CA PRO A 572 7.35 -8.89 16.57
C PRO A 572 8.33 -7.87 15.97
N HIS A 573 9.34 -7.43 16.74
CA HIS A 573 10.36 -6.51 16.26
C HIS A 573 11.29 -7.13 15.20
N HIS A 574 11.57 -8.44 15.28
CA HIS A 574 12.33 -9.14 14.24
C HIS A 574 11.51 -9.27 12.96
N THR A 575 10.20 -9.51 13.07
CA THR A 575 9.29 -9.50 11.92
C THR A 575 9.37 -8.16 11.21
N GLN A 576 9.20 -7.05 11.95
CA GLN A 576 9.29 -5.69 11.42
C GLN A 576 10.64 -5.42 10.75
N LEU A 577 11.75 -5.85 11.37
CA LEU A 577 13.09 -5.72 10.80
C LEU A 577 13.21 -6.44 9.45
N ILE A 578 12.76 -7.70 9.36
CA ILE A 578 12.77 -8.47 8.10
C ILE A 578 11.97 -7.77 7.01
N TRP A 579 10.80 -7.23 7.35
CA TRP A 579 9.99 -6.48 6.39
C TRP A 579 10.71 -5.21 5.90
N LEU A 580 11.31 -4.43 6.80
CA LEU A 580 12.05 -3.23 6.43
C LEU A 580 13.22 -3.53 5.49
N ILE A 581 14.03 -4.54 5.81
CA ILE A 581 15.16 -4.95 4.96
C ILE A 581 14.67 -5.31 3.56
N ASN A 582 13.60 -6.09 3.48
CA ASN A 582 13.06 -6.51 2.20
C ASN A 582 12.43 -5.38 1.40
N THR A 583 11.72 -4.46 2.06
CA THR A 583 11.23 -3.24 1.42
C THR A 583 12.38 -2.45 0.83
N PHE A 584 13.45 -2.26 1.59
CA PHE A 584 14.64 -1.55 1.15
C PHE A 584 15.24 -2.22 -0.10
N ILE A 585 15.43 -3.54 -0.07
CA ILE A 585 15.95 -4.32 -1.20
C ILE A 585 15.05 -4.19 -2.43
N SER A 586 13.74 -4.39 -2.27
CA SER A 586 12.80 -4.31 -3.39
C SER A 586 12.83 -2.93 -4.04
N ALA A 587 12.67 -1.86 -3.24
CA ALA A 587 12.66 -0.49 -3.75
C ALA A 587 13.97 -0.13 -4.48
N CYS A 588 15.12 -0.55 -3.95
CA CYS A 588 16.41 -0.36 -4.62
C CYS A 588 16.45 -1.11 -5.96
N LYS A 589 16.08 -2.39 -5.98
CA LYS A 589 16.09 -3.21 -7.19
C LYS A 589 15.17 -2.66 -8.29
N ASP A 590 13.98 -2.18 -7.92
CA ASP A 590 13.00 -1.65 -8.88
C ASP A 590 13.51 -0.38 -9.59
N LEU A 591 14.33 0.42 -8.90
CA LEU A 591 14.95 1.61 -9.46
C LEU A 591 16.34 1.32 -10.06
N GLY A 592 16.83 0.08 -10.05
CA GLY A 592 18.18 -0.23 -10.51
C GLY A 592 19.29 0.31 -9.59
N VAL A 593 18.98 0.54 -8.32
CA VAL A 593 19.92 0.96 -7.27
C VAL A 593 20.39 -0.28 -6.50
N GLN A 594 21.68 -0.33 -6.16
CA GLN A 594 22.26 -1.40 -5.36
C GLN A 594 22.11 -1.08 -3.86
N PRO A 595 21.39 -1.91 -3.09
CA PRO A 595 21.33 -1.76 -1.64
C PRO A 595 22.59 -2.34 -0.98
N HIS A 596 23.18 -1.62 -0.04
CA HIS A 596 24.31 -2.08 0.77
C HIS A 596 24.12 -1.66 2.22
N ILE A 597 24.48 -2.51 3.18
CA ILE A 597 24.36 -2.23 4.61
C ILE A 597 25.70 -2.54 5.28
N LEU A 598 26.35 -1.51 5.80
CA LEU A 598 27.53 -1.67 6.65
C LEU A 598 27.06 -2.03 8.05
N CYS A 599 27.52 -3.16 8.55
CA CYS A 599 27.10 -3.74 9.83
C CYS A 599 28.28 -4.34 10.60
N LYS A 600 28.06 -4.68 11.86
CA LYS A 600 29.01 -5.47 12.64
C LYS A 600 29.01 -6.93 12.17
N PRO A 601 30.11 -7.67 12.42
CA PRO A 601 30.13 -9.13 12.36
C PRO A 601 28.98 -9.78 13.14
#